data_AF-A0A2E3KK51-F1
#
_entry.id   AF-A0A2E3KK51-F1
#
_cell.length_a   1.000
_cell.length_b   1.000
_cell.length_c   1.000
_cell.angle_alpha   90.00
_cell.angle_beta   90.00
_cell.angle_gamma   90.00
#
_symmetry.space_group_name_H-M   'P 1'
#
loop_
_entity.id
_entity.type
_entity.pdbx_description
1 polymer ?
#
loop_
_entity_poly.entity_id
_entity_poly.type
_entity_poly.pdbx_seq_one_letter_code
_entity_poly.pdbx_strand_id
1 'polypeptide(L)'
;MSRRTLLCGHQPGFHHPGILAKRIMQHELAEAEGLRPSWIIVDQDVGDPGAIRYPDLDEHGRLIERTWHAVPHAPGHPTGTTDWPNTLTEPPEVSGAIPDSVQRGLNEMHQALKDAEGDTLAERFHDAQERLLQARLPGLVGPPPELLRATTILGTEAGMSALSSILEEPEACRSMWNEAGRLVPGAARTLRHDSHDPSLTEVPCWTLDDSRRRIPATVDHLRRHQAGACVIHPRAFLMTSVFRSTSPHPMIHGMGGARYELVTDRWTRDFLGIQLPPISVCTADLRLPLEAAGAETVEPDPNDALRRLEHDPWPGETTKIDLVDAIARAPRRSSKRRQLFDEMQERLRKARARHETRLSALREEARLQGDRARQRRIASDRTWPWPLHEDRAILGLELRTSSLEG
;
A
#
# COMPACT_ATOMS: atom_id res chain seq x y z
N MET A 1 2.49 19.68 -20.97
CA MET A 1 2.78 20.16 -19.59
C MET A 1 3.84 21.24 -19.67
N SER A 2 3.80 22.23 -18.78
CA SER A 2 4.69 23.39 -18.83
C SER A 2 5.95 23.18 -17.98
N ARG A 3 7.08 23.80 -18.33
CA ARG A 3 8.40 23.67 -17.69
C ARG A 3 8.49 24.09 -16.20
N ARG A 4 7.37 24.42 -15.54
CA ARG A 4 7.29 24.88 -14.14
C ARG A 4 6.34 24.03 -13.30
N THR A 5 6.18 22.75 -13.60
CA THR A 5 5.25 21.88 -12.88
C THR A 5 5.95 21.16 -11.74
N LEU A 6 5.44 21.28 -10.51
CA LEU A 6 5.91 20.53 -9.34
C LEU A 6 5.02 19.30 -9.12
N LEU A 7 5.58 18.12 -9.34
CA LEU A 7 4.83 16.86 -9.30
C LEU A 7 4.78 16.29 -7.88
N CYS A 8 3.59 15.88 -7.47
CA CYS A 8 3.33 15.05 -6.29
C CYS A 8 2.17 14.11 -6.63
N GLY A 9 1.95 13.02 -5.89
CA GLY A 9 0.81 12.15 -6.18
C GLY A 9 0.59 11.01 -5.21
N HIS A 10 -0.56 10.35 -5.34
CA HIS A 10 -0.93 9.15 -4.60
C HIS A 10 -2.12 8.43 -5.26
N GLN A 11 -2.43 7.22 -4.80
CA GLN A 11 -3.72 6.57 -5.05
C GLN A 11 -4.89 7.41 -4.49
N PRO A 12 -6.09 7.31 -5.07
CA PRO A 12 -7.30 7.94 -4.53
C PRO A 12 -7.66 7.41 -3.13
N GLY A 13 -8.38 8.23 -2.37
CA GLY A 13 -8.83 7.92 -1.01
C GLY A 13 -8.50 9.04 -0.04
N PHE A 14 -9.00 8.96 1.19
CA PHE A 14 -8.62 9.88 2.27
C PHE A 14 -7.24 9.53 2.82
N HIS A 15 -6.30 10.45 2.62
CA HIS A 15 -4.89 10.28 2.90
C HIS A 15 -4.59 10.27 4.40
N HIS A 16 -3.58 9.50 4.81
CA HIS A 16 -3.03 9.61 6.16
C HIS A 16 -2.06 10.81 6.25
N PRO A 17 -1.69 11.28 7.46
CA PRO A 17 -0.85 12.46 7.67
C PRO A 17 0.46 12.50 6.86
N GLY A 18 1.13 11.36 6.70
CA GLY A 18 2.35 11.27 5.89
C GLY A 18 2.15 11.55 4.39
N ILE A 19 0.97 11.29 3.83
CA ILE A 19 0.65 11.68 2.44
C ILE A 19 0.20 13.13 2.39
N LEU A 20 -0.61 13.59 3.36
CA LEU A 20 -1.02 14.99 3.49
C LEU A 20 0.18 15.93 3.56
N ALA A 21 1.25 15.54 4.28
CA ALA A 21 2.49 16.30 4.37
C ALA A 21 3.15 16.56 3.00
N LYS A 22 2.99 15.65 2.03
CA LYS A 22 3.47 15.90 0.66
C LYS A 22 2.69 17.01 -0.04
N ARG A 23 1.37 17.08 0.20
CA ARG A 23 0.48 18.11 -0.36
C ARG A 23 0.76 19.49 0.26
N ILE A 24 1.07 19.53 1.56
CA ILE A 24 1.54 20.72 2.28
C ILE A 24 2.89 21.18 1.70
N MET A 25 3.89 20.30 1.69
CA MET A 25 5.21 20.62 1.12
C MET A 25 5.15 21.06 -0.35
N GLN A 26 4.27 20.43 -1.14
CA GLN A 26 4.06 20.83 -2.53
C GLN A 26 3.53 22.27 -2.62
N HIS A 27 2.60 22.65 -1.75
CA HIS A 27 2.09 24.02 -1.71
C HIS A 27 3.20 25.01 -1.35
N GLU A 28 3.91 24.79 -0.25
CA GLU A 28 4.98 25.67 0.24
C GLU A 28 6.07 25.86 -0.82
N LEU A 29 6.54 24.76 -1.43
CA LEU A 29 7.57 24.81 -2.45
C LEU A 29 7.09 25.46 -3.75
N ALA A 30 5.84 25.19 -4.14
CA ALA A 30 5.26 25.80 -5.34
C ALA A 30 5.12 27.32 -5.17
N GLU A 31 4.73 27.79 -3.99
CA GLU A 31 4.64 29.21 -3.69
C GLU A 31 6.02 29.87 -3.65
N ALA A 32 6.98 29.29 -2.92
CA ALA A 32 8.33 29.83 -2.76
C ALA A 32 9.08 29.95 -4.10
N GLU A 33 8.92 28.96 -4.99
CA GLU A 33 9.66 28.87 -6.26
C GLU A 33 8.84 29.33 -7.48
N GLY A 34 7.59 29.78 -7.28
CA GLY A 34 6.70 30.19 -8.38
C GLY A 34 6.38 29.06 -9.37
N LEU A 35 6.22 27.83 -8.86
CA LEU A 35 5.87 26.63 -9.62
C LEU A 35 4.36 26.40 -9.62
N ARG A 36 3.87 25.63 -10.59
CA ARG A 36 2.49 25.15 -10.62
C ARG A 36 2.43 23.76 -9.98
N PRO A 37 1.66 23.58 -8.90
CA PRO A 37 1.49 22.27 -8.29
C PRO A 37 0.58 21.40 -9.17
N SER A 38 1.00 20.16 -9.42
CA SER A 38 0.17 19.16 -10.12
C SER A 38 0.14 17.86 -9.30
N TRP A 39 -1.04 17.26 -9.18
CA TRP A 39 -1.26 16.04 -8.42
C TRP A 39 -1.50 14.85 -9.34
N ILE A 40 -0.62 13.87 -9.28
CA ILE A 40 -0.77 12.59 -9.97
C ILE A 40 -1.71 11.71 -9.16
N ILE A 41 -2.87 11.42 -9.72
CA ILE A 41 -3.77 10.40 -9.20
C ILE A 41 -3.43 9.05 -9.84
N VAL A 42 -3.04 8.09 -9.00
CA VAL A 42 -2.67 6.73 -9.42
C VAL A 42 -3.95 5.91 -9.61
N ASP A 43 -4.75 6.32 -10.59
CA ASP A 43 -6.11 5.87 -10.83
C ASP A 43 -6.19 4.59 -11.70
N GLN A 44 -5.07 4.16 -12.29
CA GLN A 44 -4.99 2.87 -12.98
C GLN A 44 -4.84 1.67 -12.02
N ASP A 45 -4.81 1.93 -10.71
CA ASP A 45 -4.75 0.89 -9.70
C ASP A 45 -6.12 0.40 -9.22
N VAL A 46 -6.17 -0.85 -8.76
CA VAL A 46 -7.39 -1.59 -8.34
C VAL A 46 -7.66 -1.48 -6.84
N GLY A 47 -7.24 -0.36 -6.24
CA GLY A 47 -7.41 -0.10 -4.80
C GLY A 47 -8.87 0.08 -4.40
N ASP A 48 -9.13 0.08 -3.10
CA ASP A 48 -10.45 0.36 -2.52
C ASP A 48 -10.43 1.70 -1.76
N PRO A 49 -10.62 2.85 -2.43
CA PRO A 49 -10.66 4.13 -1.74
C PRO A 49 -11.85 4.25 -0.78
N GLY A 50 -12.88 3.41 -0.96
CA GLY A 50 -14.05 3.35 -0.09
C GLY A 50 -13.82 2.65 1.24
N ALA A 51 -12.75 1.85 1.38
CA ALA A 51 -12.40 1.16 2.62
C ALA A 51 -11.68 2.10 3.60
N ILE A 52 -12.45 2.89 4.34
CA ILE A 52 -11.95 3.86 5.32
C ILE A 52 -11.74 3.17 6.67
N ARG A 53 -10.48 3.04 7.09
CA ARG A 53 -10.10 2.47 8.40
C ARG A 53 -10.32 3.49 9.51
N TYR A 54 -10.86 3.03 10.65
CA TYR A 54 -11.00 3.83 11.87
C TYR A 54 -10.78 2.97 13.13
N PRO A 55 -10.30 3.57 14.25
CA PRO A 55 -10.24 2.88 15.54
C PRO A 55 -11.60 2.88 16.24
N ASP A 56 -11.87 1.82 16.98
CA ASP A 56 -13.05 1.72 17.85
C ASP A 56 -12.75 0.83 19.06
N LEU A 57 -13.73 0.60 19.92
CA LEU A 57 -13.66 -0.35 21.03
C LEU A 57 -14.56 -1.57 20.77
N ASP A 58 -14.11 -2.74 21.21
CA ASP A 58 -14.98 -3.91 21.33
C ASP A 58 -15.87 -3.83 22.59
N GLU A 59 -16.75 -4.82 22.76
CA GLU A 59 -17.65 -4.94 23.91
C GLU A 59 -16.92 -5.01 25.27
N HIS A 60 -15.61 -5.27 25.28
CA HIS A 60 -14.77 -5.34 26.47
C HIS A 60 -13.92 -4.06 26.65
N GLY A 61 -14.15 -3.01 25.86
CA GLY A 61 -13.39 -1.76 25.93
C GLY A 61 -11.96 -1.86 25.37
N ARG A 62 -11.67 -2.84 24.52
CA ARG A 62 -10.35 -3.00 23.90
C ARG A 62 -10.33 -2.35 22.52
N LEU A 63 -9.23 -1.67 22.18
CA LEU A 63 -9.01 -1.10 20.86
C LEU A 63 -9.14 -2.16 19.77
N ILE A 64 -9.94 -1.86 18.76
CA ILE A 64 -10.09 -2.62 17.55
C ILE A 64 -9.96 -1.67 16.35
N GLU A 65 -9.50 -2.22 15.25
CA GLU A 65 -9.59 -1.56 13.95
C GLU A 65 -10.86 -2.03 13.26
N ARG A 66 -11.61 -1.09 12.71
CA ARG A 66 -12.77 -1.34 11.86
C ARG A 66 -12.56 -0.65 10.51
N THR A 67 -13.33 -1.10 9.52
CA THR A 67 -13.36 -0.52 8.17
C THR A 67 -14.78 -0.15 7.83
N TRP A 68 -14.99 1.10 7.46
CA TRP A 68 -16.22 1.59 6.85
C TRP A 68 -16.05 1.52 5.34
N HIS A 69 -16.97 0.85 4.65
CA HIS A 69 -17.00 0.78 3.19
C HIS A 69 -17.95 1.84 2.64
N ALA A 70 -17.46 3.07 2.45
CA ALA A 70 -18.27 4.22 2.03
C ALA A 70 -19.00 3.99 0.69
N VAL A 71 -18.42 3.17 -0.18
CA VAL A 71 -18.95 2.75 -1.47
C VAL A 71 -18.73 1.25 -1.71
N PRO A 72 -19.50 0.59 -2.58
CA PRO A 72 -19.25 -0.79 -2.96
C PRO A 72 -17.86 -1.00 -3.56
N HIS A 73 -17.14 -2.02 -3.10
CA HIS A 73 -15.85 -2.39 -3.66
C HIS A 73 -16.02 -3.06 -5.04
N ALA A 74 -15.18 -2.69 -6.00
CA ALA A 74 -15.11 -3.30 -7.34
C ALA A 74 -13.77 -4.02 -7.54
N PRO A 75 -13.59 -5.25 -7.02
CA PRO A 75 -12.30 -5.94 -7.05
C PRO A 75 -11.75 -6.12 -8.46
N GLY A 76 -10.50 -5.69 -8.67
CA GLY A 76 -9.81 -5.83 -9.95
C GLY A 76 -10.17 -4.78 -11.00
N HIS A 77 -11.07 -3.85 -10.72
CA HIS A 77 -11.38 -2.72 -11.59
C HIS A 77 -10.53 -1.50 -11.19
N PRO A 78 -9.84 -0.84 -12.14
CA PRO A 78 -9.12 0.39 -11.83
C PRO A 78 -10.06 1.51 -11.38
N THR A 79 -9.65 2.25 -10.35
CA THR A 79 -10.46 3.35 -9.79
C THR A 79 -10.76 4.47 -10.80
N GLY A 80 -9.86 4.72 -11.74
CA GLY A 80 -10.01 5.71 -12.82
C GLY A 80 -10.87 5.26 -13.99
N THR A 81 -11.29 4.00 -14.03
CA THR A 81 -12.22 3.48 -15.05
C THR A 81 -13.49 2.90 -14.43
N THR A 82 -13.62 3.01 -13.11
CA THR A 82 -14.80 2.59 -12.36
C THR A 82 -15.70 3.81 -12.19
N ASP A 83 -16.94 3.69 -12.65
CA ASP A 83 -17.93 4.77 -12.55
C ASP A 83 -18.33 4.99 -11.08
N TRP A 84 -18.72 6.21 -10.74
CA TRP A 84 -19.26 6.51 -9.42
C TRP A 84 -20.57 5.74 -9.18
N PRO A 85 -20.71 4.96 -8.08
CA PRO A 85 -21.87 4.08 -7.86
C PRO A 85 -23.17 4.82 -7.50
N ASN A 86 -23.15 6.16 -7.40
CA ASN A 86 -24.27 7.03 -6.97
C ASN A 86 -24.95 6.60 -5.65
N THR A 87 -24.27 5.77 -4.85
CA THR A 87 -24.75 5.24 -3.59
C THR A 87 -23.63 5.35 -2.57
N LEU A 88 -23.92 6.01 -1.45
CA LEU A 88 -23.04 6.14 -0.31
C LEU A 88 -23.67 5.44 0.89
N THR A 89 -22.89 4.64 1.60
CA THR A 89 -23.33 4.10 2.89
C THR A 89 -23.17 5.15 3.97
N GLU A 90 -24.01 5.15 5.01
CA GLU A 90 -23.84 6.06 6.14
C GLU A 90 -22.59 5.68 6.98
N PRO A 91 -21.90 6.67 7.57
CA PRO A 91 -20.77 6.41 8.45
C PRO A 91 -21.23 5.69 9.72
N PRO A 92 -20.36 4.86 10.32
CA PRO A 92 -20.65 4.19 11.58
C PRO A 92 -20.61 5.16 12.76
N GLU A 93 -21.31 4.81 13.83
CA GLU A 93 -21.17 5.43 15.16
C GLU A 93 -20.03 4.75 15.92
N VAL A 94 -19.06 5.53 16.39
CA VAL A 94 -17.94 5.04 17.21
C VAL A 94 -18.28 5.10 18.69
N SER A 95 -17.60 4.27 19.50
CA SER A 95 -17.75 4.33 20.95
C SER A 95 -17.36 5.69 21.52
N GLY A 96 -18.12 6.22 22.49
CA GLY A 96 -17.87 7.54 23.09
C GLY A 96 -16.58 7.68 23.91
N ALA A 97 -15.81 6.59 24.09
CA ALA A 97 -14.46 6.64 24.66
C ALA A 97 -13.35 6.80 23.60
N ILE A 98 -13.71 6.75 22.31
CA ILE A 98 -12.83 7.13 21.20
C ILE A 98 -12.84 8.66 21.07
N PRO A 99 -11.71 9.31 20.70
CA PRO A 99 -11.68 10.76 20.51
C PRO A 99 -12.77 11.27 19.57
N ASP A 100 -13.46 12.35 19.95
CA ASP A 100 -14.56 12.96 19.18
C ASP A 100 -14.15 13.32 17.73
N SER A 101 -12.86 13.60 17.50
CA SER A 101 -12.31 13.85 16.16
C SER A 101 -12.53 12.68 15.20
N VAL A 102 -12.63 11.45 15.68
CA VAL A 102 -12.87 10.27 14.86
C VAL A 102 -14.30 10.28 14.32
N GLN A 103 -15.31 10.46 15.18
CA GLN A 103 -16.71 10.55 14.74
C GLN A 103 -16.91 11.75 13.80
N ARG A 104 -16.37 12.91 14.19
CA ARG A 104 -16.42 14.13 13.38
C ARG A 104 -15.80 13.90 12.00
N GLY A 105 -14.60 13.29 11.95
CA GLY A 105 -13.90 12.99 10.71
C GLY A 105 -14.66 12.05 9.79
N LEU A 106 -15.30 11.00 10.32
CA LEU A 106 -16.15 10.08 9.54
C LEU A 106 -17.34 10.82 8.91
N ASN A 107 -18.01 11.67 9.68
CA ASN A 107 -19.14 12.46 9.20
C ASN A 107 -18.73 13.49 8.14
N GLU A 108 -17.60 14.16 8.34
CA GLU A 108 -17.04 15.12 7.38
C GLU A 108 -16.60 14.44 6.08
N MET A 109 -15.95 13.27 6.15
CA MET A 109 -15.61 12.47 4.97
C MET A 109 -16.86 12.06 4.18
N HIS A 110 -17.92 11.64 4.87
CA HIS A 110 -19.20 11.33 4.24
C HIS A 110 -19.80 12.53 3.51
N GLN A 111 -19.84 13.68 4.18
CA GLN A 111 -20.38 14.91 3.58
C GLN A 111 -19.54 15.35 2.37
N ALA A 112 -18.22 15.29 2.48
CA ALA A 112 -17.32 15.60 1.37
C ALA A 112 -17.53 14.67 0.17
N LEU A 113 -17.78 13.38 0.39
CA LEU A 113 -18.11 12.44 -0.69
C LEU A 113 -19.46 12.72 -1.35
N LYS A 114 -20.45 13.22 -0.58
CA LYS A 114 -21.76 13.64 -1.13
C LYS A 114 -21.61 14.85 -2.05
N ASP A 115 -20.78 15.80 -1.65
CA ASP A 115 -20.58 17.06 -2.37
C ASP A 115 -19.51 16.97 -3.48
N ALA A 116 -18.83 15.83 -3.57
CA ALA A 116 -17.75 15.63 -4.53
C ALA A 116 -18.24 15.47 -5.97
N GLU A 117 -17.46 16.03 -6.88
CA GLU A 117 -17.66 15.98 -8.33
C GLU A 117 -16.64 15.04 -8.99
N GLY A 118 -16.94 14.61 -10.22
CA GLY A 118 -16.13 13.67 -10.99
C GLY A 118 -16.93 12.48 -11.49
N ASP A 119 -16.49 11.93 -12.63
CA ASP A 119 -17.18 10.82 -13.30
C ASP A 119 -16.70 9.47 -12.76
N THR A 120 -15.43 9.41 -12.38
CA THR A 120 -14.78 8.19 -11.92
C THR A 120 -14.67 8.14 -10.39
N LEU A 121 -14.56 6.92 -9.86
CA LEU A 121 -14.32 6.69 -8.45
C LEU A 121 -13.06 7.43 -7.96
N ALA A 122 -11.99 7.44 -8.77
CA ALA A 122 -10.76 8.14 -8.42
C ALA A 122 -10.94 9.66 -8.30
N GLU A 123 -11.59 10.29 -9.29
CA GLU A 123 -11.82 11.74 -9.31
C GLU A 123 -12.70 12.19 -8.13
N ARG A 124 -13.79 11.47 -7.85
CA ARG A 124 -14.69 11.75 -6.72
C ARG A 124 -13.96 11.74 -5.39
N PHE A 125 -13.13 10.73 -5.14
CA PHE A 125 -12.37 10.66 -3.89
C PHE A 125 -11.28 11.74 -3.79
N HIS A 126 -10.66 12.13 -4.91
CA HIS A 126 -9.71 13.22 -4.92
C HIS A 126 -10.39 14.57 -4.65
N ASP A 127 -11.51 14.85 -5.31
CA ASP A 127 -12.28 16.07 -5.11
C ASP A 127 -12.84 16.16 -3.68
N ALA A 128 -13.41 15.08 -3.15
CA ALA A 128 -13.86 14.99 -1.76
C ALA A 128 -12.73 15.36 -0.77
N GLN A 129 -11.52 14.82 -1.00
CA GLN A 129 -10.40 15.12 -0.13
C GLN A 129 -9.96 16.58 -0.21
N GLU A 130 -9.78 17.13 -1.41
CA GLU A 130 -9.31 18.52 -1.56
C GLU A 130 -10.36 19.51 -1.03
N ARG A 131 -11.66 19.26 -1.26
CA ARG A 131 -12.75 20.05 -0.69
C ARG A 131 -12.76 20.02 0.82
N LEU A 132 -12.65 18.82 1.42
CA LEU A 132 -12.60 18.68 2.87
C LEU A 132 -11.37 19.40 3.45
N LEU A 133 -10.22 19.26 2.81
CA LEU A 133 -8.98 19.91 3.24
C LEU A 133 -9.13 21.45 3.22
N GLN A 134 -9.72 22.02 2.17
CA GLN A 134 -9.96 23.46 2.06
C GLN A 134 -11.00 23.98 3.03
N ALA A 135 -12.10 23.24 3.22
CA ALA A 135 -13.17 23.64 4.11
C ALA A 135 -12.72 23.61 5.58
N ARG A 136 -11.97 22.57 5.96
CA ARG A 136 -11.61 22.31 7.35
C ARG A 136 -10.33 23.03 7.79
N LEU A 137 -9.35 23.16 6.89
CA LEU A 137 -8.03 23.73 7.20
C LEU A 137 -7.67 24.84 6.21
N PRO A 138 -8.46 25.93 6.17
CA PRO A 138 -8.22 27.03 5.25
C PRO A 138 -6.84 27.65 5.51
N GLY A 139 -6.03 27.76 4.45
CA GLY A 139 -4.69 28.33 4.50
C GLY A 139 -3.56 27.34 4.75
N LEU A 140 -3.84 26.09 5.14
CA LEU A 140 -2.81 25.04 5.25
C LEU A 140 -2.27 24.62 3.88
N VAL A 141 -3.14 24.67 2.86
CA VAL A 141 -2.77 24.44 1.46
C VAL A 141 -3.42 25.47 0.56
N GLY A 142 -2.77 25.76 -0.56
CA GLY A 142 -3.35 26.55 -1.65
C GLY A 142 -4.49 25.83 -2.39
N PRO A 143 -5.01 26.41 -3.49
CA PRO A 143 -6.08 25.84 -4.30
C PRO A 143 -5.75 24.41 -4.79
N PRO A 144 -6.74 23.62 -5.23
CA PRO A 144 -6.50 22.25 -5.66
C PRO A 144 -5.48 22.27 -6.81
N PRO A 145 -4.48 21.38 -6.79
CA PRO A 145 -3.46 21.32 -7.83
C PRO A 145 -4.07 20.82 -9.14
N GLU A 146 -3.37 21.04 -10.25
CA GLU A 146 -3.76 20.45 -11.53
C GLU A 146 -3.76 18.92 -11.41
N LEU A 147 -4.92 18.29 -11.64
CA LEU A 147 -5.05 16.84 -11.57
C LEU A 147 -4.48 16.17 -12.82
N LEU A 148 -3.52 15.28 -12.61
CA LEU A 148 -2.89 14.46 -13.64
C LEU A 148 -3.25 12.99 -13.43
N ARG A 149 -3.90 12.38 -14.43
CA ARG A 149 -4.40 11.00 -14.31
C ARG A 149 -3.43 10.01 -14.91
N ALA A 150 -3.11 8.95 -14.16
CA ALA A 150 -2.26 7.88 -14.66
C ALA A 150 -2.94 7.06 -15.77
N THR A 151 -4.28 6.99 -15.81
CA THR A 151 -5.04 6.36 -16.89
C THR A 151 -4.92 7.08 -18.23
N THR A 152 -4.65 8.39 -18.25
CA THR A 152 -4.62 9.21 -19.47
C THR A 152 -3.21 9.63 -19.91
N ILE A 153 -2.20 9.50 -19.04
CA ILE A 153 -0.84 10.00 -19.29
C ILE A 153 -0.16 9.41 -20.54
N LEU A 154 -0.52 8.18 -20.92
CA LEU A 154 0.04 7.53 -22.11
C LEU A 154 -0.47 8.12 -23.44
N GLY A 155 -1.54 8.92 -23.41
CA GLY A 155 -2.01 9.69 -24.57
C GLY A 155 -1.26 11.01 -24.80
N THR A 156 -0.33 11.38 -23.90
CA THR A 156 0.52 12.57 -24.10
C THR A 156 1.68 12.28 -25.05
N GLU A 157 2.36 13.31 -25.57
CA GLU A 157 3.53 13.14 -26.43
C GLU A 157 4.63 12.28 -25.77
N ALA A 158 4.96 12.52 -24.50
CA ALA A 158 5.92 11.72 -23.74
C ALA A 158 5.45 10.27 -23.56
N GLY A 159 4.15 10.08 -23.32
CA GLY A 159 3.54 8.76 -23.22
C GLY A 159 3.60 7.97 -24.53
N MET A 160 3.21 8.60 -25.64
CA MET A 160 3.24 8.00 -26.98
C MET A 160 4.67 7.68 -27.42
N SER A 161 5.64 8.55 -27.10
CA SER A 161 7.06 8.29 -27.36
C SER A 161 7.55 7.06 -26.59
N ALA A 162 7.24 6.95 -25.30
CA ALA A 162 7.61 5.78 -24.51
C ALA A 162 6.96 4.49 -25.04
N LEU A 163 5.69 4.54 -25.47
CA LEU A 163 5.01 3.41 -26.10
C LEU A 163 5.66 3.00 -27.43
N SER A 164 6.14 3.96 -28.23
CA SER A 164 6.89 3.66 -29.47
C SER A 164 8.17 2.89 -29.18
N SER A 165 8.99 3.35 -28.22
CA SER A 165 10.22 2.66 -27.82
C SER A 165 9.94 1.23 -27.33
N ILE A 166 8.86 1.02 -26.56
CA ILE A 166 8.43 -0.30 -26.10
C ILE A 166 8.07 -1.22 -27.28
N LEU A 167 7.40 -0.69 -28.31
CA LEU A 167 6.99 -1.47 -29.48
C LEU A 167 8.14 -1.77 -30.45
N GLU A 168 9.11 -0.87 -30.53
CA GLU A 168 10.34 -1.04 -31.31
C GLU A 168 11.21 -2.16 -30.72
N GLU A 169 11.37 -2.19 -29.40
CA GLU A 169 12.22 -3.18 -28.71
C GLU A 169 11.54 -3.85 -27.49
N PRO A 170 10.48 -4.65 -27.69
CA PRO A 170 9.68 -5.19 -26.58
C PRO A 170 10.46 -6.18 -25.69
N GLU A 171 11.34 -6.98 -26.28
CA GLU A 171 12.12 -7.96 -25.53
C GLU A 171 13.24 -7.29 -24.70
N ALA A 172 13.89 -6.25 -25.24
CA ALA A 172 14.84 -5.44 -24.49
C ALA A 172 14.13 -4.72 -23.33
N CYS A 173 12.99 -4.07 -23.59
CA CYS A 173 12.13 -3.45 -22.58
C CYS A 173 11.84 -4.41 -21.42
N ARG A 174 11.37 -5.61 -21.76
CA ARG A 174 11.00 -6.66 -20.80
C ARG A 174 12.19 -7.13 -19.97
N SER A 175 13.32 -7.41 -20.63
CA SER A 175 14.54 -7.86 -19.97
C SER A 175 15.06 -6.81 -18.98
N MET A 176 15.11 -5.55 -19.40
CA MET A 176 15.64 -4.44 -18.60
C MET A 176 14.70 -4.06 -17.46
N TRP A 177 13.38 -4.17 -17.65
CA TRP A 177 12.39 -4.05 -16.57
C TRP A 177 12.64 -5.09 -15.48
N ASN A 178 12.79 -6.34 -15.88
CA ASN A 178 13.02 -7.44 -14.94
C ASN A 178 14.36 -7.31 -14.23
N GLU A 179 15.40 -6.86 -14.93
CA GLU A 179 16.72 -6.59 -14.33
C GLU A 179 16.66 -5.45 -13.32
N ALA A 180 16.07 -4.31 -13.68
CA ALA A 180 15.88 -3.19 -12.76
C ALA A 180 15.11 -3.63 -11.51
N GLY A 181 14.07 -4.46 -11.68
CA GLY A 181 13.27 -5.02 -10.57
C GLY A 181 14.08 -5.86 -9.57
N ARG A 182 15.27 -6.36 -9.93
CA ARG A 182 16.14 -7.10 -8.99
C ARG A 182 16.81 -6.21 -7.96
N LEU A 183 16.92 -4.89 -8.20
CA LEU A 183 17.48 -3.93 -7.24
C LEU A 183 16.64 -3.86 -5.96
N VAL A 184 15.32 -3.97 -6.10
CA VAL A 184 14.37 -3.94 -4.98
C VAL A 184 13.37 -5.08 -5.14
N PRO A 185 13.65 -6.25 -4.54
CA PRO A 185 12.73 -7.38 -4.58
C PRO A 185 11.33 -7.00 -4.12
N GLY A 186 10.33 -7.29 -4.94
CA GLY A 186 8.92 -6.96 -4.69
C GLY A 186 8.49 -5.58 -5.20
N ALA A 187 9.36 -4.77 -5.79
CA ALA A 187 9.01 -3.45 -6.33
C ALA A 187 8.01 -3.52 -7.50
N ALA A 188 8.14 -4.54 -8.35
CA ALA A 188 7.16 -4.83 -9.39
C ALA A 188 7.15 -6.31 -9.74
N ARG A 189 6.03 -6.76 -10.30
CA ARG A 189 5.94 -8.07 -10.93
C ARG A 189 6.82 -8.09 -12.18
N THR A 190 7.53 -9.19 -12.37
CA THR A 190 8.28 -9.45 -13.59
C THR A 190 7.33 -9.55 -14.79
N LEU A 191 7.79 -9.07 -15.95
CA LEU A 191 7.14 -9.20 -17.23
C LEU A 191 7.44 -10.57 -17.83
N ARG A 192 6.38 -11.28 -18.24
CA ARG A 192 6.45 -12.61 -18.84
C ARG A 192 6.89 -12.52 -20.30
N HIS A 193 7.74 -13.46 -20.71
CA HIS A 193 8.08 -13.70 -22.10
C HIS A 193 7.23 -14.86 -22.62
N ASP A 194 6.77 -14.78 -23.87
CA ASP A 194 6.16 -15.90 -24.58
C ASP A 194 7.07 -16.31 -25.74
N SER A 195 7.64 -17.50 -25.64
CA SER A 195 8.62 -18.04 -26.59
C SER A 195 7.98 -18.58 -27.87
N HIS A 196 6.66 -18.84 -27.87
CA HIS A 196 5.94 -19.38 -29.01
C HIS A 196 5.29 -18.27 -29.83
N ASP A 197 4.76 -17.25 -29.14
CA ASP A 197 4.18 -16.06 -29.77
C ASP A 197 4.72 -14.78 -29.12
N PRO A 198 5.75 -14.15 -29.70
CA PRO A 198 6.31 -12.90 -29.19
C PRO A 198 5.28 -11.76 -29.04
N SER A 199 4.14 -11.80 -29.74
CA SER A 199 3.07 -10.80 -29.58
C SER A 199 2.37 -10.89 -28.22
N LEU A 200 2.45 -12.06 -27.56
CA LEU A 200 1.91 -12.30 -26.23
C LEU A 200 2.89 -11.97 -25.10
N THR A 201 4.11 -11.52 -25.43
CA THR A 201 5.08 -11.04 -24.45
C THR A 201 4.52 -9.83 -23.71
N GLU A 202 4.65 -9.82 -22.37
CA GLU A 202 4.17 -8.73 -21.54
C GLU A 202 5.06 -7.49 -21.65
N VAL A 203 4.40 -6.35 -21.61
CA VAL A 203 5.02 -5.02 -21.61
C VAL A 203 4.72 -4.31 -20.29
N PRO A 204 5.39 -3.19 -19.95
CA PRO A 204 5.19 -2.47 -18.69
C PRO A 204 3.88 -1.67 -18.63
N CYS A 205 2.81 -2.25 -19.16
CA CYS A 205 1.47 -1.70 -19.22
C CYS A 205 0.43 -2.66 -18.62
N TRP A 206 -0.73 -2.10 -18.34
CA TRP A 206 -1.98 -2.75 -18.05
C TRP A 206 -2.95 -2.49 -19.21
N THR A 207 -3.90 -3.40 -19.39
CA THR A 207 -5.08 -3.23 -20.25
C THR A 207 -6.30 -3.72 -19.46
N LEU A 208 -7.48 -3.59 -20.04
CA LEU A 208 -8.72 -4.12 -19.48
C LEU A 208 -9.16 -5.39 -20.23
N ASP A 209 -9.73 -6.35 -19.49
CA ASP A 209 -10.50 -7.46 -20.07
C ASP A 209 -11.92 -7.01 -20.45
N ASP A 210 -12.72 -7.91 -21.02
CA ASP A 210 -14.12 -7.62 -21.43
C ASP A 210 -15.01 -7.24 -20.24
N SER A 211 -14.63 -7.63 -19.02
CA SER A 211 -15.29 -7.24 -17.78
C SER A 211 -14.74 -5.94 -17.20
N ARG A 212 -13.92 -5.18 -17.94
CA ARG A 212 -13.24 -3.95 -17.49
C ARG A 212 -12.30 -4.15 -16.29
N ARG A 213 -11.83 -5.38 -16.05
CA ARG A 213 -10.84 -5.66 -15.00
C ARG A 213 -9.43 -5.50 -15.55
N ARG A 214 -8.53 -5.05 -14.68
CA ARG A 214 -7.12 -4.85 -15.01
C ARG A 214 -6.41 -6.16 -15.26
N ILE A 215 -5.80 -6.30 -16.43
CA ILE A 215 -4.93 -7.43 -16.77
C ILE A 215 -3.57 -6.94 -17.32
N PRO A 216 -2.49 -7.74 -17.21
CA PRO A 216 -1.23 -7.46 -17.90
C PRO A 216 -1.41 -7.20 -19.39
N ALA A 217 -0.87 -6.10 -19.91
CA ALA A 217 -0.82 -5.86 -21.34
C ALA A 217 0.33 -6.62 -22.01
N THR A 218 0.16 -6.93 -23.29
CA THR A 218 1.14 -7.58 -24.16
C THR A 218 1.49 -6.69 -25.35
N VAL A 219 2.47 -7.09 -26.16
CA VAL A 219 2.83 -6.39 -27.41
C VAL A 219 1.62 -6.28 -28.34
N ASP A 220 0.82 -7.33 -28.47
CA ASP A 220 -0.44 -7.31 -29.25
C ASP A 220 -1.42 -6.24 -28.74
N HIS A 221 -1.61 -6.14 -27.42
CA HIS A 221 -2.45 -5.09 -26.84
C HIS A 221 -1.96 -3.69 -27.18
N LEU A 222 -0.64 -3.45 -27.19
CA LEU A 222 -0.09 -2.14 -27.57
C LEU A 222 -0.34 -1.82 -29.05
N ARG A 223 -0.22 -2.79 -29.96
CA ARG A 223 -0.56 -2.61 -31.38
C ARG A 223 -2.04 -2.32 -31.57
N ARG A 224 -2.92 -3.02 -30.85
CA ARG A 224 -4.36 -2.73 -30.84
C ARG A 224 -4.68 -1.36 -30.27
N HIS A 225 -3.96 -0.92 -29.25
CA HIS A 225 -4.09 0.43 -28.71
C HIS A 225 -3.71 1.51 -29.73
N GLN A 226 -2.62 1.34 -30.48
CA GLN A 226 -2.26 2.25 -31.59
C GLN A 226 -3.34 2.33 -32.67
N ALA A 227 -4.07 1.23 -32.89
CA ALA A 227 -5.21 1.17 -33.80
C ALA A 227 -6.54 1.67 -33.17
N GLY A 228 -6.53 2.14 -31.92
CA GLY A 228 -7.72 2.62 -31.22
C GLY A 228 -8.68 1.51 -30.73
N ALA A 229 -8.24 0.25 -30.74
CA ALA A 229 -9.10 -0.91 -30.45
C ALA A 229 -9.14 -1.30 -28.96
N CYS A 230 -8.21 -0.81 -28.12
CA CYS A 230 -8.25 -1.01 -26.68
C CYS A 230 -7.55 0.11 -25.92
N VAL A 231 -7.77 0.17 -24.60
CA VAL A 231 -7.09 1.11 -23.70
C VAL A 231 -5.80 0.50 -23.14
N ILE A 232 -4.82 1.35 -22.86
CA ILE A 232 -3.57 0.97 -22.22
C ILE A 232 -3.27 1.95 -21.10
N HIS A 233 -2.87 1.42 -19.94
CA HIS A 233 -2.47 2.21 -18.78
C HIS A 233 -1.07 1.81 -18.33
N PRO A 234 -0.26 2.73 -17.79
CA PRO A 234 1.11 2.43 -17.42
C PRO A 234 1.19 1.65 -16.10
N ARG A 235 2.15 0.73 -16.00
CA ARG A 235 2.59 0.22 -14.68
C ARG A 235 3.42 1.28 -13.95
N ALA A 236 3.64 1.09 -12.65
CA ALA A 236 4.25 2.08 -11.76
C ALA A 236 5.51 2.75 -12.32
N PHE A 237 6.52 1.99 -12.78
CA PHE A 237 7.77 2.60 -13.26
C PHE A 237 7.57 3.36 -14.57
N LEU A 238 6.80 2.83 -15.53
CA LEU A 238 6.48 3.56 -16.76
C LEU A 238 5.68 4.83 -16.46
N MET A 239 4.71 4.76 -15.55
CA MET A 239 3.91 5.90 -15.12
C MET A 239 4.82 7.01 -14.57
N THR A 240 5.67 6.67 -13.60
CA THR A 240 6.57 7.64 -12.99
C THR A 240 7.62 8.15 -13.97
N SER A 241 8.12 7.29 -14.89
CA SER A 241 9.04 7.71 -15.97
C SER A 241 8.43 8.79 -16.84
N VAL A 242 7.20 8.56 -17.32
CA VAL A 242 6.52 9.50 -18.20
C VAL A 242 6.24 10.79 -17.45
N PHE A 243 5.68 10.75 -16.24
CA PHE A 243 5.43 11.98 -15.46
C PHE A 243 6.71 12.76 -15.15
N ARG A 244 7.75 12.12 -14.60
CA ARG A 244 9.00 12.81 -14.26
C ARG A 244 9.73 13.33 -15.49
N SER A 245 9.57 12.73 -16.66
CA SER A 245 10.15 13.26 -17.89
C SER A 245 9.54 14.58 -18.37
N THR A 246 8.33 14.94 -17.90
CA THR A 246 7.64 16.18 -18.31
C THR A 246 7.97 17.38 -17.43
N SER A 247 8.69 17.18 -16.31
CA SER A 247 9.10 18.25 -15.40
C SER A 247 10.61 18.23 -15.17
N PRO A 248 11.29 19.40 -15.17
CA PRO A 248 12.69 19.48 -14.75
C PRO A 248 12.86 19.52 -13.21
N HIS A 249 11.77 19.63 -12.45
CA HIS A 249 11.80 19.80 -11.00
C HIS A 249 11.72 18.45 -10.26
N PRO A 250 12.22 18.38 -9.01
CA PRO A 250 12.08 17.18 -8.22
C PRO A 250 10.62 16.78 -8.00
N MET A 251 10.32 15.49 -8.13
CA MET A 251 9.00 14.96 -7.76
C MET A 251 8.97 14.67 -6.25
N ILE A 252 7.90 15.08 -5.57
CA ILE A 252 7.72 14.86 -4.13
C ILE A 252 7.16 13.45 -3.88
N HIS A 253 7.89 12.65 -3.12
CA HIS A 253 7.55 11.29 -2.69
C HIS A 253 7.51 11.17 -1.16
N GLY A 254 6.91 10.07 -0.68
CA GLY A 254 7.10 9.61 0.69
C GLY A 254 8.22 8.57 0.78
N MET A 255 8.64 8.19 2.00
CA MET A 255 9.68 7.17 2.23
C MET A 255 9.47 5.88 1.42
N GLY A 256 8.24 5.40 1.32
CA GLY A 256 7.92 4.18 0.55
C GLY A 256 8.23 4.34 -0.94
N GLY A 257 7.94 5.51 -1.52
CA GLY A 257 8.20 5.80 -2.93
C GLY A 257 9.69 5.86 -3.24
N ALA A 258 10.49 6.47 -2.37
CA ALA A 258 11.92 6.67 -2.59
C ALA A 258 12.69 5.39 -2.92
N ARG A 259 12.35 4.28 -2.25
CA ARG A 259 12.97 2.98 -2.51
C ARG A 259 12.61 2.44 -3.90
N TYR A 260 11.36 2.61 -4.34
CA TYR A 260 10.90 2.13 -5.64
C TYR A 260 11.45 2.95 -6.79
N GLU A 261 11.73 4.24 -6.57
CA GLU A 261 12.30 5.11 -7.60
C GLU A 261 13.72 4.72 -8.03
N LEU A 262 14.48 4.00 -7.21
CA LEU A 262 15.75 3.39 -7.64
C LEU A 262 15.55 2.44 -8.82
N VAL A 263 14.43 1.71 -8.84
CA VAL A 263 14.07 0.80 -9.93
C VAL A 263 13.59 1.59 -11.14
N THR A 264 12.75 2.61 -10.93
CA THR A 264 12.31 3.53 -11.98
C THR A 264 13.51 4.15 -12.68
N ASP A 265 14.41 4.82 -11.94
CA ASP A 265 15.59 5.50 -12.48
C ASP A 265 16.50 4.55 -13.28
N ARG A 266 16.70 3.33 -12.79
CA ARG A 266 17.47 2.31 -13.50
C ARG A 266 16.82 1.94 -14.82
N TRP A 267 15.53 1.60 -14.80
CA TRP A 267 14.82 1.16 -15.98
C TRP A 267 14.71 2.29 -17.02
N THR A 268 14.36 3.50 -16.60
CA THR A 268 14.21 4.67 -17.49
C THR A 268 15.53 5.03 -18.16
N ARG A 269 16.63 5.07 -17.41
CA ARG A 269 17.95 5.37 -17.98
C ARG A 269 18.39 4.30 -18.96
N ASP A 270 18.28 3.04 -18.57
CA ASP A 270 18.81 1.95 -19.38
C ASP A 270 17.96 1.76 -20.65
N PHE A 271 16.62 1.75 -20.54
CA PHE A 271 15.74 1.41 -21.67
C PHE A 271 15.26 2.63 -22.46
N LEU A 272 14.80 3.69 -21.78
CA LEU A 272 14.31 4.90 -22.46
C LEU A 272 15.43 5.89 -22.78
N GLY A 273 16.64 5.68 -22.26
CA GLY A 273 17.77 6.60 -22.44
C GLY A 273 17.56 7.97 -21.77
N ILE A 274 16.62 8.08 -20.84
CA ILE A 274 16.25 9.34 -20.19
C ILE A 274 16.83 9.37 -18.77
N GLN A 275 17.52 10.46 -18.43
CA GLN A 275 17.88 10.77 -17.06
C GLN A 275 16.76 11.59 -16.42
N LEU A 276 16.09 11.02 -15.42
CA LEU A 276 14.99 11.69 -14.71
C LEU A 276 15.52 12.73 -13.70
N PRO A 277 14.76 13.81 -13.43
CA PRO A 277 15.07 14.73 -12.33
C PRO A 277 15.02 13.98 -10.98
N PRO A 278 15.73 14.43 -9.94
CA PRO A 278 15.74 13.77 -8.64
C PRO A 278 14.36 13.73 -7.99
N ILE A 279 14.25 13.07 -6.84
CA ILE A 279 13.05 13.10 -6.01
C ILE A 279 13.32 13.84 -4.70
N SER A 280 12.26 14.40 -4.13
CA SER A 280 12.27 14.95 -2.78
C SER A 280 11.44 14.04 -1.88
N VAL A 281 11.94 13.70 -0.69
CA VAL A 281 11.23 12.83 0.26
C VAL A 281 10.62 13.67 1.37
N CYS A 282 9.33 13.50 1.60
CA CYS A 282 8.60 14.09 2.71
C CYS A 282 7.99 13.00 3.59
N THR A 283 8.07 13.18 4.90
CA THR A 283 7.48 12.27 5.87
C THR A 283 6.85 13.04 7.00
N ALA A 284 5.71 12.55 7.48
CA ALA A 284 5.17 13.01 8.73
C ALA A 284 4.47 11.87 9.47
N ASP A 285 4.62 11.89 10.79
CA ASP A 285 4.02 10.92 11.69
C ASP A 285 3.08 11.66 12.64
N LEU A 286 1.83 11.22 12.65
CA LEU A 286 0.83 11.69 13.60
C LEU A 286 -0.02 10.52 14.06
N ARG A 287 -0.28 10.48 15.36
CA ARG A 287 -1.03 9.41 16.02
C ARG A 287 -2.28 10.01 16.65
N LEU A 288 -3.35 9.23 16.65
CA LEU A 288 -4.53 9.55 17.45
C LEU A 288 -4.18 9.41 18.94
N PRO A 289 -4.79 10.21 19.83
CA PRO A 289 -4.57 10.13 21.27
C PRO A 289 -5.31 8.93 21.86
N LEU A 290 -4.91 7.72 21.48
CA LEU A 290 -5.49 6.45 21.93
C LEU A 290 -4.66 5.84 23.04
N GLU A 291 -5.29 5.44 24.13
CA GLU A 291 -4.63 4.75 25.23
C GLU A 291 -4.60 3.23 25.00
N ALA A 292 -3.40 2.62 25.04
CA ALA A 292 -3.24 1.17 25.04
C ALA A 292 -2.87 0.68 26.44
N ALA A 293 -3.86 0.24 27.23
CA ALA A 293 -3.64 -0.28 28.57
C ALA A 293 -2.66 -1.49 28.57
N GLY A 294 -1.69 -1.49 29.49
CA GLY A 294 -0.75 -2.61 29.71
C GLY A 294 0.48 -2.65 28.77
N ALA A 295 0.89 -1.50 28.24
CA ALA A 295 1.88 -1.40 27.16
C ALA A 295 3.36 -1.38 27.59
N GLU A 296 3.71 -1.30 28.88
CA GLU A 296 5.05 -0.91 29.32
C GLU A 296 6.04 -2.04 29.64
N THR A 297 5.62 -3.30 29.74
CA THR A 297 6.54 -4.40 30.07
C THR A 297 7.07 -5.11 28.82
N VAL A 298 8.40 -5.13 28.67
CA VAL A 298 9.12 -6.05 27.79
C VAL A 298 9.23 -7.37 28.53
N GLU A 299 8.22 -8.22 28.37
CA GLU A 299 8.23 -9.59 28.87
C GLU A 299 8.90 -10.53 27.85
N PRO A 300 9.63 -11.57 28.28
CA PRO A 300 10.16 -12.60 27.40
C PRO A 300 9.04 -13.22 26.54
N ASP A 301 9.27 -13.45 25.24
CA ASP A 301 8.24 -14.03 24.36
C ASP A 301 7.83 -15.46 24.83
N PRO A 302 6.61 -15.64 25.36
CA PRO A 302 6.12 -16.93 25.83
C PRO A 302 5.96 -17.91 24.67
N ASN A 303 5.87 -17.44 23.42
CA ASN A 303 5.76 -18.32 22.24
C ASN A 303 6.98 -19.20 22.06
N ASP A 304 8.17 -18.76 22.47
CA ASP A 304 9.37 -19.60 22.39
C ASP A 304 9.33 -20.73 23.42
N ALA A 305 8.90 -20.43 24.65
CA ALA A 305 8.70 -21.45 25.69
C ALA A 305 7.55 -22.41 25.34
N LEU A 306 6.45 -21.89 24.79
CA LEU A 306 5.32 -22.65 24.30
C LEU A 306 5.74 -23.59 23.15
N ARG A 307 6.41 -23.07 22.12
CA ARG A 307 6.91 -23.85 20.98
C ARG A 307 7.86 -24.96 21.43
N ARG A 308 8.76 -24.65 22.36
CA ARG A 308 9.65 -25.65 22.97
C ARG A 308 8.85 -26.76 23.67
N LEU A 309 7.92 -26.44 24.56
CA LEU A 309 7.15 -27.48 25.26
C LEU A 309 6.17 -28.25 24.35
N GLU A 310 5.62 -27.62 23.30
CA GLU A 310 4.69 -28.28 22.39
C GLU A 310 5.39 -29.18 21.38
N HIS A 311 6.57 -28.79 20.91
CA HIS A 311 7.27 -29.48 19.83
C HIS A 311 8.52 -30.23 20.28
N ASP A 312 9.24 -29.80 21.30
CA ASP A 312 10.45 -30.49 21.78
C ASP A 312 10.61 -30.36 23.31
N PRO A 313 9.75 -31.02 24.09
CA PRO A 313 9.73 -30.88 25.55
C PRO A 313 10.92 -31.54 26.27
N TRP A 314 11.86 -32.17 25.54
CA TRP A 314 12.98 -32.93 26.12
C TRP A 314 14.37 -32.43 25.66
N PRO A 315 14.74 -31.16 25.91
CA PRO A 315 16.09 -30.70 25.63
C PRO A 315 17.09 -31.47 26.51
N GLY A 316 18.02 -32.21 25.88
CA GLY A 316 19.08 -32.98 26.57
C GLY A 316 18.93 -34.52 26.51
N GLU A 317 17.88 -35.05 25.90
CA GLU A 317 17.72 -36.47 25.59
C GLU A 317 17.60 -36.69 24.06
N THR A 318 16.97 -37.78 23.60
CA THR A 318 16.53 -37.93 22.21
C THR A 318 15.48 -36.85 21.90
N THR A 319 15.88 -35.83 21.17
CA THR A 319 15.03 -34.71 20.75
C THR A 319 13.98 -35.17 19.75
N LYS A 320 12.95 -34.35 19.52
CA LYS A 320 12.03 -34.61 18.40
C LYS A 320 12.78 -34.66 17.06
N ILE A 321 13.84 -33.87 16.88
CA ILE A 321 14.65 -33.87 15.66
C ILE A 321 15.28 -35.24 15.44
N ASP A 322 15.86 -35.85 16.48
CA ASP A 322 16.44 -37.20 16.40
C ASP A 322 15.39 -38.26 16.02
N LEU A 323 14.17 -38.16 16.56
CA LEU A 323 13.05 -39.05 16.23
C LEU A 323 12.58 -38.85 14.79
N VAL A 324 12.50 -37.60 14.33
CA VAL A 324 12.15 -37.26 12.94
C VAL A 324 13.20 -37.79 11.97
N ASP A 325 14.48 -37.68 12.29
CA ASP A 325 15.59 -38.21 11.49
C ASP A 325 15.57 -39.74 11.44
N ALA A 326 15.30 -40.40 12.56
CA ALA A 326 15.14 -41.85 12.61
C ALA A 326 13.95 -42.32 11.75
N ILE A 327 12.82 -41.60 11.79
CA ILE A 327 11.66 -41.85 10.92
C ILE A 327 12.06 -41.64 9.46
N ALA A 328 12.78 -40.56 9.13
CA ALA A 328 13.20 -40.22 7.77
C ALA A 328 14.10 -41.31 7.16
N ARG A 329 15.03 -41.86 7.94
CA ARG A 329 15.96 -42.94 7.56
C ARG A 329 15.28 -44.30 7.41
N ALA A 330 14.11 -44.51 8.03
CA ALA A 330 13.36 -45.76 7.90
C ALA A 330 12.70 -45.89 6.49
N PRO A 331 12.68 -47.09 5.87
CA PRO A 331 12.12 -47.29 4.54
C PRO A 331 10.68 -46.79 4.43
N ARG A 332 10.35 -46.14 3.29
CA ARG A 332 9.02 -45.60 3.03
C ARG A 332 7.97 -46.72 3.11
N ARG A 333 6.82 -46.44 3.73
CA ARG A 333 5.70 -47.37 3.93
C ARG A 333 6.04 -48.64 4.76
N SER A 334 7.16 -48.67 5.49
CA SER A 334 7.49 -49.78 6.38
C SER A 334 6.71 -49.75 7.70
N SER A 335 6.50 -50.92 8.29
CA SER A 335 5.97 -51.09 9.65
C SER A 335 6.87 -50.39 10.68
N LYS A 336 8.20 -50.46 10.50
CA LYS A 336 9.17 -49.80 11.38
C LYS A 336 9.02 -48.28 11.40
N ARG A 337 8.82 -47.66 10.22
CA ARG A 337 8.57 -46.21 10.13
C ARG A 337 7.30 -45.80 10.85
N ARG A 338 6.23 -46.59 10.73
CA ARG A 338 4.97 -46.35 11.43
C ARG A 338 5.15 -46.45 12.95
N GLN A 339 5.82 -47.50 13.42
CA GLN A 339 6.13 -47.69 14.85
C GLN A 339 6.91 -46.51 15.44
N LEU A 340 7.94 -46.01 14.75
CA LEU A 340 8.73 -44.85 15.20
C LEU A 340 7.89 -43.56 15.26
N PHE A 341 6.99 -43.37 14.30
CA PHE A 341 6.06 -42.24 14.33
C PHE A 341 5.08 -42.34 15.51
N ASP A 342 4.48 -43.51 15.72
CA ASP A 342 3.54 -43.73 16.82
C ASP A 342 4.21 -43.55 18.18
N GLU A 343 5.45 -44.04 18.34
CA GLU A 343 6.25 -43.86 19.55
C GLU A 343 6.55 -42.37 19.81
N MET A 344 6.96 -41.62 18.78
CA MET A 344 7.17 -40.17 18.90
C MET A 344 5.88 -39.46 19.32
N GLN A 345 4.73 -39.78 18.72
CA GLN A 345 3.44 -39.18 19.06
C GLN A 345 3.01 -39.53 20.49
N GLU A 346 3.19 -40.79 20.92
CA GLU A 346 2.91 -41.24 22.28
C GLU A 346 3.74 -40.49 23.31
N ARG A 347 5.06 -40.38 23.06
CA ARG A 347 5.96 -39.61 23.91
C ARG A 347 5.49 -38.16 23.99
N LEU A 348 5.20 -37.52 22.86
CA LEU A 348 4.77 -36.11 22.83
C LEU A 348 3.46 -35.91 23.61
N ARG A 349 2.50 -36.83 23.47
CA ARG A 349 1.23 -36.78 24.21
C ARG A 349 1.45 -36.87 25.72
N LYS A 350 2.32 -37.80 26.17
CA LYS A 350 2.67 -37.94 27.59
C LYS A 350 3.38 -36.70 28.13
N ALA A 351 4.32 -36.14 27.39
CA ALA A 351 5.02 -34.93 27.81
C ALA A 351 4.10 -33.72 27.89
N ARG A 352 3.24 -33.50 26.88
CA ARG A 352 2.24 -32.42 26.90
C ARG A 352 1.27 -32.59 28.06
N ALA A 353 0.76 -33.80 28.32
CA ALA A 353 -0.11 -34.07 29.46
C ALA A 353 0.57 -33.76 30.80
N ARG A 354 1.87 -34.07 30.97
CA ARG A 354 2.64 -33.72 32.17
C ARG A 354 2.83 -32.21 32.34
N HIS A 355 2.90 -31.48 31.23
CA HIS A 355 3.10 -30.03 31.21
C HIS A 355 1.80 -29.24 30.99
N GLU A 356 0.61 -29.86 31.04
CA GLU A 356 -0.63 -29.22 30.60
C GLU A 356 -0.93 -27.92 31.35
N THR A 357 -0.74 -27.89 32.67
CA THR A 357 -0.90 -26.66 33.47
C THR A 357 0.05 -25.55 33.00
N ARG A 358 1.31 -25.89 32.71
CA ARG A 358 2.31 -24.93 32.21
C ARG A 358 2.04 -24.51 30.78
N LEU A 359 1.58 -25.41 29.92
CA LEU A 359 1.16 -25.14 28.54
C LEU A 359 -0.06 -24.20 28.53
N SER A 360 -1.06 -24.46 29.37
CA SER A 360 -2.23 -23.61 29.53
C SER A 360 -1.85 -22.20 29.99
N ALA A 361 -0.97 -22.10 31.02
CA ALA A 361 -0.45 -20.81 31.48
C ALA A 361 0.32 -20.06 30.37
N LEU A 362 1.20 -20.74 29.62
CA LEU A 362 1.96 -20.12 28.53
C LEU A 362 1.08 -19.72 27.34
N ARG A 363 0.03 -20.48 27.02
CA ARG A 363 -0.96 -20.12 25.99
C ARG A 363 -1.71 -18.85 26.40
N GLU A 364 -2.12 -18.76 27.66
CA GLU A 364 -2.80 -17.58 28.18
C GLU A 364 -1.86 -16.36 28.20
N GLU A 365 -0.61 -16.53 28.62
CA GLU A 365 0.43 -15.49 28.57
C GLU A 365 0.67 -15.01 27.12
N ALA A 366 0.81 -15.94 26.17
CA ALA A 366 0.97 -15.62 24.75
C ALA A 366 -0.26 -14.89 24.18
N ARG A 367 -1.48 -15.30 24.58
CA ARG A 367 -2.72 -14.64 24.20
C ARG A 367 -2.77 -13.20 24.73
N LEU A 368 -2.49 -12.99 26.02
CA LEU A 368 -2.47 -11.66 26.64
C LEU A 368 -1.40 -10.76 26.03
N GLN A 369 -0.20 -11.28 25.76
CA GLN A 369 0.87 -10.53 25.08
C GLN A 369 0.50 -10.21 23.63
N GLY A 370 -0.14 -11.13 22.93
CA GLY A 370 -0.69 -10.91 21.58
C GLY A 370 -1.74 -9.80 21.57
N ASP A 371 -2.65 -9.81 22.54
CA ASP A 371 -3.67 -8.78 22.74
C ASP A 371 -3.01 -7.42 23.02
N ARG A 372 -2.07 -7.32 23.98
CA ARG A 372 -1.31 -6.09 24.27
C ARG A 372 -0.55 -5.57 23.05
N ALA A 373 0.08 -6.45 22.28
CA ALA A 373 0.76 -6.08 21.04
C ALA A 373 -0.21 -5.55 19.99
N ARG A 374 -1.42 -6.12 19.87
CA ARG A 374 -2.47 -5.61 19.01
C ARG A 374 -2.98 -4.23 19.45
N GLN A 375 -3.24 -4.04 20.75
CA GLN A 375 -3.63 -2.74 21.31
C GLN A 375 -2.59 -1.65 20.98
N ARG A 376 -1.30 -1.95 21.24
CA ARG A 376 -0.20 -1.03 20.92
C ARG A 376 -0.12 -0.72 19.43
N ARG A 377 -0.30 -1.70 18.54
CA ARG A 377 -0.28 -1.47 17.09
C ARG A 377 -1.37 -0.48 16.67
N ILE A 378 -2.59 -0.65 17.16
CA ILE A 378 -3.72 0.24 16.82
C ILE A 378 -3.48 1.66 17.37
N ALA A 379 -3.07 1.77 18.64
CA ALA A 379 -2.80 3.07 19.27
C ALA A 379 -1.60 3.81 18.66
N SER A 380 -0.60 3.07 18.15
CA SER A 380 0.59 3.66 17.52
C SER A 380 0.51 3.78 16.00
N ASP A 381 -0.61 3.37 15.40
CA ASP A 381 -0.80 3.46 13.96
C ASP A 381 -0.83 4.94 13.52
N ARG A 382 0.06 5.26 12.59
CA ARG A 382 0.24 6.59 11.98
C ARG A 382 -0.47 6.73 10.64
N THR A 383 -1.18 5.69 10.21
CA THR A 383 -1.81 5.56 8.89
C THR A 383 -3.33 5.77 8.93
N TRP A 384 -3.88 6.20 10.08
CA TRP A 384 -5.26 6.69 10.15
C TRP A 384 -5.46 7.88 9.21
N PRO A 385 -6.57 7.95 8.45
CA PRO A 385 -6.89 9.09 7.60
C PRO A 385 -6.79 10.41 8.38
N TRP A 386 -6.23 11.44 7.75
CA TRP A 386 -6.02 12.76 8.36
C TRP A 386 -7.32 13.37 8.92
N PRO A 387 -8.53 13.16 8.33
CA PRO A 387 -9.76 13.70 8.90
C PRO A 387 -10.10 13.16 10.29
N LEU A 388 -9.55 12.02 10.70
CA LEU A 388 -9.80 11.47 12.03
C LEU A 388 -9.04 12.20 13.16
N HIS A 389 -8.06 13.04 12.82
CA HIS A 389 -7.22 13.74 13.79
C HIS A 389 -7.77 15.13 14.11
N GLU A 390 -7.38 15.72 15.23
CA GLU A 390 -7.74 17.10 15.57
C GLU A 390 -7.00 18.12 14.69
N ASP A 391 -7.63 19.25 14.39
CA ASP A 391 -7.07 20.29 13.50
C ASP A 391 -5.74 20.82 14.03
N ARG A 392 -5.67 21.07 15.34
CA ARG A 392 -4.42 21.48 16.02
C ARG A 392 -3.27 20.51 15.80
N ALA A 393 -3.57 19.21 15.66
CA ALA A 393 -2.57 18.18 15.47
C ALA A 393 -2.09 18.13 14.02
N ILE A 394 -2.99 18.36 13.06
CA ILE A 394 -2.67 18.48 11.63
C ILE A 394 -1.87 19.75 11.35
N LEU A 395 -2.26 20.90 11.91
CA LEU A 395 -1.50 22.16 11.78
C LEU A 395 -0.08 22.03 12.35
N GLY A 396 0.12 21.16 13.35
CA GLY A 396 1.45 20.85 13.88
C GLY A 396 2.37 20.05 12.93
N LEU A 397 1.89 19.60 11.76
CA LEU A 397 2.69 18.88 10.76
C LEU A 397 3.69 19.81 10.04
N GLU A 398 3.35 21.09 9.86
CA GLU A 398 4.20 22.11 9.21
C GLU A 398 5.56 22.27 9.92
N LEU A 399 5.63 21.97 11.21
CA LEU A 399 6.83 22.18 12.05
C LEU A 399 7.90 21.08 11.90
N ARG A 400 7.70 20.05 11.07
CA ARG A 400 8.61 18.89 10.95
C ARG A 400 9.06 18.57 9.53
N THR A 401 8.68 19.38 8.54
CA THR A 401 9.19 19.29 7.15
C THR A 401 10.59 19.91 7.06
N SER A 402 11.54 19.40 7.84
CA SER A 402 12.95 19.82 7.78
C SER A 402 13.78 18.88 6.92
N SER A 403 14.60 19.51 6.06
CA SER A 403 15.65 18.99 5.16
C SER A 403 15.22 18.17 3.94
N LEU A 404 15.16 18.86 2.80
CA LEU A 404 15.62 18.37 1.51
C LEU A 404 17.11 18.01 1.65
N GLU A 405 17.45 16.75 1.90
CA GLU A 405 18.78 16.27 1.52
C GLU A 405 18.71 15.93 0.03
N GLY A 406 19.40 16.75 -0.77
CA GLY A 406 19.61 16.56 -2.20
C GLY A 406 20.72 15.58 -2.51
#